data_AF-H5XY85-F1
#
_entry.id   AF-H5XY85-F1
#
_cell.length_a   1.000
_cell.length_b   1.000
_cell.length_c   1.000
_cell.angle_alpha   90.00
_cell.angle_beta   90.00
_cell.angle_gamma   90.00
#
_symmetry.space_group_name_H-M   'P 1'
#
loop_
_entity.id
_entity.type
_entity.pdbx_description
1 polymer ?
#
loop_
_entity_poly.entity_id
_entity_poly.type
_entity_poly.pdbx_seq_one_letter_code
_entity_poly.pdbx_strand_id
1 'polypeptide(L)'
;MEEIYSPNDIIDLGPSDLVIVSQLESDPDVTTLNVYERERFFANPNSVNNEEQIAVYSICSRFYNQAVAEIRDLYAGWTRIDKTEPTKVIGIHNQNPKILYIQFSHGKRYFIYKRCLTINKDMVYEELFGKTHNLSRRSLNREDEQYLISKLRFMPKTKNAISFYAFKAHIRARRHFAFSH
;
A
#
# COMPACT_ATOMS: atom_id res chain seq x y z
N MET A 1 -10.60 33.98 -2.99
CA MET A 1 -9.94 33.93 -1.67
C MET A 1 -8.99 32.76 -1.74
N GLU A 2 -7.68 33.02 -1.77
CA GLU A 2 -6.67 31.98 -1.68
C GLU A 2 -6.62 31.52 -0.23
N GLU A 3 -7.05 30.28 0.03
CA GLU A 3 -6.85 29.66 1.33
C GLU A 3 -5.36 29.50 1.56
N ILE A 4 -4.89 30.11 2.65
CA ILE A 4 -3.49 30.12 3.05
C ILE A 4 -3.14 28.68 3.46
N TYR A 5 -2.28 28.06 2.66
CA TYR A 5 -1.69 26.76 2.87
C TYR A 5 -1.04 26.67 4.26
N SER A 6 -1.55 25.79 5.12
CA SER A 6 -0.96 25.51 6.42
C SER A 6 -0.03 24.29 6.30
N PRO A 7 1.26 24.42 6.67
CA PRO A 7 2.29 23.41 6.40
C PRO A 7 2.08 21.99 6.94
N ASN A 8 1.02 21.71 7.70
CA ASN A 8 0.77 20.43 8.35
C ASN A 8 -0.73 20.15 8.48
N ASP A 9 -1.51 20.44 7.45
CA ASP A 9 -2.94 20.20 7.49
C ASP A 9 -3.26 18.71 7.58
N ILE A 10 -4.08 18.38 8.59
CA ILE A 10 -4.62 17.05 8.84
C ILE A 10 -6.07 17.08 8.37
N ILE A 11 -6.34 16.29 7.34
CA ILE A 11 -7.66 16.16 6.74
C ILE A 11 -8.24 14.80 7.14
N ASP A 12 -9.26 14.85 7.97
CA ASP A 12 -10.02 13.68 8.39
C ASP A 12 -10.91 13.16 7.23
N LEU A 13 -10.83 11.86 6.93
CA LEU A 13 -11.65 11.20 5.93
C LEU A 13 -12.94 10.59 6.51
N GLY A 14 -13.28 10.95 7.75
CA GLY A 14 -14.55 10.65 8.40
C GLY A 14 -14.80 9.14 8.48
N PRO A 15 -15.84 8.60 7.82
CA PRO A 15 -16.28 7.20 7.97
C PRO A 15 -15.28 6.15 7.48
N SER A 16 -14.20 6.58 6.82
CA SER A 16 -13.13 5.67 6.37
C SER A 16 -12.10 5.38 7.47
N ASP A 17 -12.14 6.05 8.63
CA ASP A 17 -11.11 5.95 9.68
C ASP A 17 -9.68 6.20 9.15
N LEU A 18 -9.56 7.14 8.20
CA LEU A 18 -8.30 7.54 7.59
C LEU A 18 -8.08 9.04 7.78
N VAL A 19 -6.81 9.45 7.75
CA VAL A 19 -6.40 10.85 7.71
C VAL A 19 -5.42 11.07 6.57
N ILE A 20 -5.55 12.22 5.88
CA ILE A 20 -4.53 12.72 4.95
C ILE A 20 -3.73 13.78 5.69
N VAL A 21 -2.42 13.68 5.65
CA VAL A 21 -1.51 14.64 6.27
C VAL A 21 -0.60 15.20 5.19
N SER A 22 -0.64 16.50 5.02
CA SER A 22 0.25 17.19 4.08
C SER A 22 1.59 17.51 4.70
N GLN A 23 2.65 17.36 3.92
CA GLN A 23 4.01 17.72 4.30
C GLN A 23 4.64 18.52 3.15
N LEU A 24 5.16 19.72 3.45
CA LEU A 24 6.03 20.43 2.50
C LEU A 24 7.34 19.66 2.33
N GLU A 25 7.76 19.51 1.08
CA GLU A 25 9.14 19.15 0.79
C GLU A 25 10.03 20.39 0.74
N SER A 26 11.34 20.18 0.65
CA SER A 26 12.32 21.27 0.49
C SER A 26 12.19 22.00 -0.84
N ASP A 27 11.53 21.37 -1.83
CA ASP A 27 11.15 21.99 -3.09
C ASP A 27 9.79 22.72 -2.90
N PRO A 28 9.73 24.04 -3.09
CA PRO A 28 8.53 24.82 -2.81
C PRO A 28 7.33 24.47 -3.70
N ASP A 29 7.54 23.79 -4.83
CA ASP A 29 6.47 23.42 -5.77
C ASP A 29 5.90 22.02 -5.53
N VAL A 30 6.49 21.24 -4.60
CA VAL A 30 6.10 19.85 -4.32
C VAL A 30 5.56 19.71 -2.90
N THR A 31 4.36 19.18 -2.82
CA THR A 31 3.73 18.78 -1.56
C THR A 31 3.54 17.28 -1.55
N THR A 32 3.85 16.65 -0.43
CA THR A 32 3.59 15.23 -0.22
C THR A 32 2.33 15.06 0.63
N LEU A 33 1.40 14.23 0.17
CA LEU A 33 0.18 13.84 0.87
C LEU A 33 0.34 12.40 1.36
N ASN A 34 0.43 12.23 2.67
CA ASN A 34 0.53 10.93 3.32
C ASN A 34 -0.86 10.51 3.83
N VAL A 35 -1.26 9.27 3.55
CA VAL A 35 -2.51 8.70 4.04
C VAL A 35 -2.21 7.71 5.15
N TYR A 36 -2.88 7.85 6.29
CA TYR A 36 -2.72 6.99 7.46
C TYR A 36 -4.07 6.43 7.92
N GLU A 37 -4.03 5.28 8.61
CA GLU A 37 -5.12 4.91 9.50
C GLU A 37 -5.18 5.90 10.66
N ARG A 38 -6.38 6.37 10.99
CA ARG A 38 -6.62 7.39 12.02
C ARG A 38 -5.96 7.01 13.34
N GLU A 39 -6.23 5.80 13.83
CA GLU A 39 -5.71 5.31 15.12
C GLU A 39 -4.18 5.27 15.15
N ARG A 40 -3.55 4.81 14.07
CA ARG A 40 -2.09 4.72 13.95
C ARG A 40 -1.43 6.09 13.87
N PHE A 41 -2.05 7.02 13.14
CA PHE A 41 -1.55 8.38 13.08
C PHE A 41 -1.58 9.04 14.45
N PHE A 42 -2.69 8.97 15.19
CA PHE A 42 -2.76 9.59 16.51
C PHE A 42 -1.90 8.91 17.58
N ALA A 43 -1.53 7.64 17.39
CA ALA A 43 -0.53 6.97 18.22
C ALA A 43 0.91 7.52 18.00
N ASN A 44 1.21 8.04 16.80
CA ASN A 44 2.46 8.71 16.47
C ASN A 44 2.22 9.86 15.46
N PRO A 45 1.79 11.06 15.91
CA PRO A 45 1.32 12.11 15.01
C PRO A 45 2.43 12.82 14.23
N ASN A 46 3.70 12.48 14.48
CA ASN A 46 4.82 13.09 13.77
C ASN A 46 4.97 12.46 12.37
N SER A 47 4.36 13.08 11.36
CA SER A 47 4.39 12.62 9.97
C SER A 47 5.80 12.45 9.38
N VAL A 48 6.79 13.23 9.86
CA VAL A 48 8.18 13.13 9.40
C VAL A 48 8.82 11.80 9.79
N ASN A 49 8.43 11.25 10.95
CA ASN A 49 8.99 10.03 11.52
C ASN A 49 8.01 8.85 11.52
N ASN A 50 6.75 9.08 11.16
CA ASN A 50 5.72 8.05 11.13
C ASN A 50 5.78 7.30 9.79
N GLU A 51 6.43 6.13 9.83
CA GLU A 51 6.56 5.19 8.70
C GLU A 51 5.33 4.28 8.49
N GLU A 52 4.23 4.50 9.22
CA GLU A 52 3.00 3.69 9.13
C GLU A 52 1.98 4.21 8.09
N GLN A 53 2.40 5.08 7.17
CA GLN A 53 1.55 5.53 6.08
C GLN A 53 1.16 4.37 5.15
N ILE A 54 -0.12 4.31 4.79
CA ILE A 54 -0.65 3.30 3.87
C ILE A 54 -0.48 3.72 2.40
N ALA A 55 -0.36 5.02 2.13
CA ALA A 55 -0.07 5.56 0.81
C ALA A 55 0.62 6.92 0.90
N VAL A 56 1.41 7.24 -0.13
CA VAL A 56 2.13 8.51 -0.30
C VAL A 56 1.89 9.01 -1.71
N TYR A 57 1.50 10.27 -1.84
CA TYR A 57 1.30 10.94 -3.12
C TYR A 57 2.16 12.20 -3.17
N SER A 58 3.05 12.31 -4.16
CA SER A 58 3.78 13.54 -4.45
C SER A 58 3.00 14.33 -5.50
N ILE A 59 2.67 15.57 -5.19
CA ILE A 59 1.82 16.43 -6.01
C ILE A 59 2.45 17.80 -6.16
N CYS A 60 2.11 18.50 -7.24
CA CYS A 60 2.42 19.92 -7.32
C CYS A 60 1.46 20.72 -6.43
N SER A 61 1.98 21.62 -5.60
CA SER A 61 1.24 22.31 -4.54
C SER A 61 0.00 23.05 -5.06
N ARG A 62 0.03 23.56 -6.30
CA ARG A 62 -1.14 24.21 -6.94
C ARG A 62 -2.35 23.29 -7.17
N PHE A 63 -2.15 21.98 -7.17
CA PHE A 63 -3.23 20.98 -7.34
C PHE A 63 -3.67 20.35 -6.02
N TYR A 64 -3.30 20.93 -4.87
CA TYR A 64 -3.57 20.39 -3.54
C TYR A 64 -5.04 19.99 -3.33
N ASN A 65 -5.97 20.94 -3.53
CA ASN A 65 -7.40 20.70 -3.29
C ASN A 65 -7.96 19.62 -4.21
N GLN A 66 -7.51 19.58 -5.47
CA GLN A 66 -7.91 18.54 -6.42
C GLN A 66 -7.38 17.17 -5.97
N ALA A 67 -6.11 17.07 -5.59
CA ALA A 67 -5.50 15.83 -5.16
C ALA A 67 -6.16 15.28 -3.88
N VAL A 68 -6.48 16.14 -2.91
CA VAL A 68 -7.23 15.76 -1.69
C VAL A 68 -8.60 15.19 -2.05
N ALA A 69 -9.32 15.82 -2.98
CA ALA A 69 -10.61 15.33 -3.44
C ALA A 69 -10.49 13.97 -4.15
N GLU A 70 -9.49 13.80 -5.01
CA GLU A 70 -9.22 12.52 -5.69
C GLU A 70 -8.87 11.40 -4.70
N ILE A 71 -8.08 11.70 -3.66
CA ILE A 71 -7.75 10.72 -2.60
C ILE A 71 -9.02 10.37 -1.79
N ARG A 72 -9.86 11.35 -1.45
CA ARG A 72 -11.16 11.11 -0.80
C ARG A 72 -12.02 10.15 -1.61
N ASP A 73 -12.15 10.40 -2.90
CA ASP A 73 -12.94 9.56 -3.80
C ASP A 73 -12.33 8.17 -3.95
N LEU A 74 -10.99 8.06 -4.03
CA LEU A 74 -10.28 6.79 -4.08
C LEU A 74 -10.62 5.93 -2.86
N TYR A 75 -10.53 6.51 -1.66
CA TYR A 75 -10.79 5.83 -0.40
C TYR A 75 -12.27 5.79 0.00
N ALA A 76 -13.18 6.32 -0.82
CA ALA A 76 -14.62 6.12 -0.61
C ALA A 76 -14.96 4.62 -0.56
N GLY A 77 -15.72 4.20 0.45
CA GLY A 77 -16.01 2.79 0.71
C GLY A 77 -14.78 2.00 1.18
N TRP A 78 -13.81 2.67 1.81
CA TRP A 78 -12.74 2.00 2.53
C TRP A 78 -13.34 1.24 3.71
N THR A 79 -13.29 -0.08 3.63
CA THR A 79 -13.67 -0.95 4.72
C THR A 79 -12.67 -2.10 4.81
N ARG A 80 -12.45 -2.58 6.03
CA ARG A 80 -11.69 -3.80 6.26
C ARG A 80 -12.30 -4.96 5.47
N ILE A 81 -11.45 -5.89 5.03
CA ILE A 81 -11.93 -7.07 4.31
C ILE A 81 -12.65 -8.00 5.28
N ASP A 82 -13.72 -8.64 4.81
CA ASP A 82 -14.35 -9.73 5.56
C ASP A 82 -13.55 -11.02 5.35
N LYS A 83 -12.75 -11.40 6.35
CA LYS A 83 -11.86 -12.57 6.29
C LYS A 83 -12.59 -13.90 6.11
N THR A 84 -13.91 -13.95 6.26
CA THR A 84 -14.72 -15.16 6.03
C THR A 84 -14.98 -15.40 4.54
N GLU A 85 -14.82 -14.37 3.69
CA GLU A 85 -15.07 -14.46 2.26
C GLU A 85 -14.04 -15.36 1.53
N PRO A 86 -14.49 -16.10 0.49
CA PRO A 86 -13.62 -16.97 -0.28
C PRO A 86 -12.68 -16.14 -1.14
N THR A 87 -11.50 -16.73 -1.42
CA THR A 87 -10.49 -16.12 -2.28
C THR A 87 -10.31 -16.95 -3.54
N LYS A 88 -10.40 -16.30 -4.70
CA LYS A 88 -10.31 -16.95 -6.00
C LYS A 88 -9.25 -16.28 -6.84
N VAL A 89 -8.31 -17.08 -7.35
CA VAL A 89 -7.30 -16.62 -8.30
C VAL A 89 -7.94 -16.44 -9.66
N ILE A 90 -7.72 -15.28 -10.27
CA ILE A 90 -8.24 -14.91 -11.59
C ILE A 90 -7.14 -15.09 -12.64
N GLY A 91 -5.94 -14.56 -12.36
CA GLY A 91 -4.83 -14.59 -13.32
C GLY A 91 -3.48 -14.51 -12.63
N ILE A 92 -2.47 -15.11 -13.25
CA ILE A 92 -1.06 -15.03 -12.85
C ILE A 92 -0.28 -14.52 -14.04
N HIS A 93 0.41 -13.41 -13.86
CA HIS A 93 1.14 -12.70 -14.92
C HIS A 93 2.62 -12.68 -14.55
N ASN A 94 3.40 -13.47 -15.27
CA ASN A 94 4.81 -13.76 -15.03
C ASN A 94 5.71 -13.38 -16.21
N GLN A 95 5.26 -12.47 -17.08
CA GLN A 95 6.02 -12.05 -18.27
C GLN A 95 7.28 -11.26 -17.90
N ASN A 96 7.31 -10.64 -16.71
CA ASN A 96 8.47 -9.93 -16.20
C ASN A 96 9.27 -10.84 -15.24
N PRO A 97 10.57 -11.07 -15.47
CA PRO A 97 11.38 -11.93 -14.60
C PRO A 97 11.65 -11.32 -13.21
N LYS A 98 11.47 -10.01 -13.03
CA LYS A 98 11.72 -9.30 -11.77
C LYS A 98 10.45 -9.01 -10.97
N ILE A 99 9.28 -9.12 -11.60
CA ILE A 99 8.00 -8.77 -10.98
C ILE A 99 6.96 -9.83 -11.31
N LEU A 100 6.33 -10.38 -10.27
CA LEU A 100 5.17 -11.25 -10.39
C LEU A 100 3.91 -10.46 -10.05
N TYR A 101 2.88 -10.60 -10.89
CA TYR A 101 1.54 -10.11 -10.59
C TYR A 101 0.56 -11.27 -10.48
N ILE A 102 -0.31 -11.23 -9.48
CA ILE A 102 -1.42 -12.19 -9.32
C ILE A 102 -2.69 -11.39 -9.13
N GLN A 103 -3.65 -11.58 -10.03
CA GLN A 103 -5.00 -11.05 -9.90
C GLN A 103 -5.88 -12.07 -9.20
N PHE A 104 -6.65 -11.61 -8.22
CA PHE A 104 -7.54 -12.45 -7.45
C PHE A 104 -8.75 -11.65 -6.95
N SER A 105 -9.83 -12.35 -6.61
CA SER A 105 -10.95 -11.78 -5.87
C SER A 105 -10.97 -12.30 -4.44
N HIS A 106 -11.52 -11.49 -3.55
CA HIS A 106 -11.87 -11.87 -2.19
C HIS A 106 -13.31 -11.38 -1.94
N GLY A 107 -14.25 -12.33 -1.87
CA GLY A 107 -15.68 -12.01 -1.99
C GLY A 107 -15.98 -11.32 -3.33
N LYS A 108 -16.61 -10.14 -3.27
CA LYS A 108 -16.95 -9.30 -4.43
C LYS A 108 -15.88 -8.27 -4.81
N ARG A 109 -14.79 -8.19 -4.04
CA ARG A 109 -13.70 -7.21 -4.23
C ARG A 109 -12.56 -7.85 -5.02
N TYR A 110 -11.83 -7.04 -5.77
CA TYR A 110 -10.77 -7.49 -6.67
C TYR A 110 -9.44 -6.86 -6.30
N PHE A 111 -8.38 -7.64 -6.46
CA PHE A 111 -7.07 -7.28 -5.93
C PHE A 111 -5.96 -7.72 -6.87
N ILE A 112 -4.86 -6.97 -6.81
CA ILE A 112 -3.57 -7.34 -7.40
C ILE A 112 -2.57 -7.53 -6.28
N TYR A 113 -2.01 -8.73 -6.21
CA TYR A 113 -0.76 -8.98 -5.52
C TYR A 113 0.41 -8.67 -6.47
N LYS A 114 1.39 -7.92 -5.99
CA LYS A 114 2.63 -7.61 -6.68
C LYS A 114 3.80 -8.05 -5.81
N ARG A 115 4.67 -8.89 -6.37
CA ARG A 115 5.96 -9.23 -5.77
C ARG A 115 7.10 -8.68 -6.62
N CYS A 116 7.92 -7.81 -6.04
CA CYS A 116 9.01 -7.15 -6.73
C CYS A 116 10.36 -7.59 -6.15
N LEU A 117 11.16 -8.29 -6.96
CA LEU A 117 12.48 -8.79 -6.53
C LEU A 117 13.50 -7.67 -6.36
N THR A 118 13.37 -6.56 -7.10
CA THR A 118 14.31 -5.43 -7.04
C THR A 118 14.30 -4.73 -5.70
N ILE A 119 13.11 -4.57 -5.10
CA ILE A 119 12.93 -3.90 -3.80
C ILE A 119 12.62 -4.89 -2.68
N ASN A 120 12.70 -6.19 -2.97
CA ASN A 120 12.48 -7.26 -2.00
C ASN A 120 11.14 -7.16 -1.24
N LYS A 121 10.07 -6.77 -1.93
CA LYS A 121 8.77 -6.42 -1.32
C LYS A 121 7.58 -7.09 -1.99
N ASP A 122 6.65 -7.54 -1.16
CA ASP A 122 5.30 -7.97 -1.54
C ASP A 122 4.31 -6.87 -1.18
N MET A 123 3.34 -6.62 -2.06
CA MET A 123 2.30 -5.61 -1.87
C MET A 123 0.97 -6.13 -2.40
N VAL A 124 -0.14 -5.66 -1.82
CA VAL A 124 -1.49 -5.92 -2.34
C VAL A 124 -2.25 -4.61 -2.48
N TYR A 125 -2.88 -4.44 -3.64
CA TYR A 125 -3.75 -3.32 -3.94
C TYR A 125 -5.13 -3.82 -4.30
N GLU A 126 -6.16 -3.10 -3.89
CA GLU A 126 -7.50 -3.27 -4.40
C GLU A 126 -7.64 -2.58 -5.76
N GLU A 127 -8.21 -3.28 -6.74
CA GLU A 127 -8.60 -2.71 -8.03
C GLU A 127 -10.01 -2.14 -7.94
N LEU A 128 -10.15 -0.86 -8.26
CA LEU A 128 -11.44 -0.17 -8.28
C LEU A 128 -11.92 -0.05 -9.72
N PHE A 129 -12.97 -0.81 -10.07
CA PHE A 129 -13.58 -0.74 -11.40
C PHE A 129 -14.57 0.42 -11.51
N GLY A 130 -14.59 1.09 -12.66
CA GLY A 130 -15.59 2.12 -12.98
C GLY A 130 -15.26 3.54 -12.49
N LYS A 131 -14.14 3.76 -11.80
CA LYS A 131 -13.71 5.11 -11.40
C LYS A 131 -12.85 5.73 -12.50
N THR A 132 -13.21 6.93 -12.94
CA THR A 132 -12.57 7.75 -13.98
C THR A 132 -11.21 8.36 -13.58
N HIS A 133 -10.59 7.88 -12.49
CA HIS A 133 -9.38 8.49 -11.96
C HIS A 133 -8.11 7.91 -12.61
N ASN A 134 -7.04 8.70 -12.59
CA ASN A 134 -5.66 8.24 -12.84
C ASN A 134 -5.22 7.16 -11.83
N LEU A 135 -5.90 7.08 -10.68
CA LEU A 135 -5.65 6.12 -9.63
C LEU A 135 -6.76 5.04 -9.63
N SER A 136 -6.52 3.93 -10.31
CA SER A 136 -7.42 2.76 -10.35
C SER A 136 -7.16 1.75 -9.23
N ARG A 137 -6.21 2.05 -8.34
CA ARG A 137 -5.71 1.14 -7.32
C ARG A 137 -5.62 1.84 -5.98
N ARG A 138 -6.02 1.11 -4.94
CA ARG A 138 -6.03 1.59 -3.56
C ARG A 138 -5.18 0.66 -2.69
N SER A 139 -4.20 1.21 -1.97
CA SER A 139 -3.43 0.46 -0.95
C SER A 139 -4.35 -0.05 0.14
N LEU A 140 -4.04 -1.16 0.78
CA LEU A 140 -4.78 -1.71 1.93
C LEU A 140 -4.17 -1.29 3.27
N ASN A 141 -4.93 -1.46 4.35
CA ASN A 141 -4.32 -1.43 5.67
C ASN A 141 -3.35 -2.61 5.82
N ARG A 142 -2.41 -2.47 6.74
CA ARG A 142 -1.33 -3.44 6.93
C ARG A 142 -1.85 -4.82 7.31
N GLU A 143 -2.88 -4.91 8.13
CA GLU A 143 -3.42 -6.20 8.59
C GLU A 143 -4.03 -7.00 7.43
N ASP A 144 -4.86 -6.34 6.62
CA ASP A 144 -5.55 -6.92 5.47
C ASP A 144 -4.56 -7.27 4.36
N GLU A 145 -3.57 -6.41 4.10
CA GLU A 145 -2.50 -6.72 3.15
C GLU A 145 -1.76 -8.01 3.57
N GLN A 146 -1.34 -8.10 4.84
CA GLN A 146 -0.62 -9.29 5.34
C GLN A 146 -1.50 -10.54 5.35
N TYR A 147 -2.78 -10.41 5.69
CA TYR A 147 -3.74 -11.51 5.61
C TYR A 147 -3.85 -12.04 4.17
N LEU A 148 -4.05 -11.16 3.18
CA LEU A 148 -4.20 -11.56 1.78
C LEU A 148 -2.90 -12.14 1.21
N ILE A 149 -1.75 -11.55 1.51
CA ILE A 149 -0.43 -12.12 1.14
C ILE A 149 -0.29 -13.53 1.70
N SER A 150 -0.61 -13.72 2.98
CA SER A 150 -0.52 -15.03 3.63
C SER A 150 -1.45 -16.03 2.95
N LYS A 151 -2.72 -15.66 2.71
CA LYS A 151 -3.70 -16.49 2.03
C LYS A 151 -3.19 -16.96 0.66
N LEU A 152 -2.63 -16.06 -0.15
CA LEU A 152 -2.04 -16.41 -1.46
C LEU A 152 -0.81 -17.32 -1.35
N ARG A 153 0.05 -17.14 -0.35
CA ARG A 153 1.24 -17.98 -0.15
C ARG A 153 0.90 -19.43 0.20
N PHE A 154 -0.27 -19.68 0.77
CA PHE A 154 -0.72 -21.04 1.13
C PHE A 154 -1.67 -21.66 0.10
N MET A 155 -2.18 -20.90 -0.87
CA MET A 155 -2.96 -21.45 -1.98
C MET A 155 -2.05 -22.18 -2.98
N PRO A 156 -2.33 -23.44 -3.38
CA PRO A 156 -1.39 -24.25 -4.17
C PRO A 156 -0.91 -23.61 -5.48
N LYS A 157 -1.83 -23.03 -6.27
CA LYS A 157 -1.50 -22.43 -7.58
C LYS A 157 -0.56 -21.22 -7.43
N THR A 158 -0.85 -20.35 -6.47
CA THR A 158 -0.11 -19.10 -6.25
C THR A 158 1.17 -19.34 -5.46
N LYS A 159 1.18 -20.29 -4.52
CA LYS A 159 2.40 -20.76 -3.84
C LYS A 159 3.48 -21.16 -4.84
N ASN A 160 3.11 -21.96 -5.84
CA ASN A 160 4.05 -22.38 -6.88
C ASN A 160 4.56 -21.17 -7.67
N ALA A 161 3.68 -20.28 -8.14
CA ALA A 161 4.09 -19.07 -8.84
C ALA A 161 5.03 -18.18 -8.00
N ILE A 162 4.72 -17.95 -6.72
CA ILE A 162 5.53 -17.14 -5.81
C ILE A 162 6.91 -17.77 -5.60
N SER A 163 6.99 -19.10 -5.53
CA SER A 163 8.27 -19.80 -5.31
C SER A 163 9.29 -19.59 -6.44
N PHE A 164 8.83 -19.42 -7.69
CA PHE A 164 9.71 -19.05 -8.82
C PHE A 164 10.27 -17.63 -8.71
N TYR A 165 9.64 -16.79 -7.89
CA TYR A 165 10.06 -15.43 -7.60
C TYR A 165 10.64 -15.36 -6.19
N ALA A 166 11.55 -16.27 -5.85
CA ALA A 166 12.22 -16.25 -4.55
C ALA A 166 13.03 -14.96 -4.36
N PHE A 167 12.91 -14.37 -3.18
CA PHE A 167 13.81 -13.29 -2.79
C PHE A 167 15.21 -13.86 -2.64
N LYS A 168 16.23 -13.12 -3.10
CA LYS A 168 17.61 -13.52 -2.88
C LYS A 168 17.82 -13.65 -1.37
N ALA A 169 18.28 -14.82 -0.93
CA ALA A 169 18.70 -14.97 0.45
C ALA A 169 19.80 -13.94 0.70
N HIS A 170 19.60 -13.03 1.66
CA HIS A 170 20.74 -12.32 2.22
C HIS A 170 21.68 -13.40 2.71
N ILE A 171 22.89 -13.46 2.13
CA ILE A 171 23.97 -14.33 2.60
C ILE A 171 24.29 -13.85 4.01
N ARG A 172 23.59 -14.38 5.02
CA ARG A 172 24.03 -14.28 6.40
C ARG A 172 25.27 -15.14 6.45
N ALA A 173 26.44 -14.51 6.31
CA ALA A 173 27.70 -15.16 6.61
C ALA A 173 27.57 -15.73 8.03
N ARG A 174 27.35 -17.04 8.14
CA ARG A 174 27.48 -17.76 9.40
C ARG A 174 28.94 -17.60 9.80
N ARG A 175 29.23 -16.61 10.65
CA ARG A 175 30.47 -16.62 11.43
C ARG A 175 30.37 -17.83 12.34
N HIS A 176 30.98 -18.93 11.90
CA HIS A 176 31.31 -20.02 12.80
C HIS A 176 32.33 -19.44 13.78
N PHE A 177 31.86 -19.09 14.99
CA PHE A 177 32.75 -18.94 16.12
C PHE A 177 33.26 -20.34 16.44
N ALA A 178 34.45 -20.66 15.93
CA ALA A 178 35.21 -21.80 16.40
C ALA A 178 35.62 -21.47 17.84
N PHE A 179 34.97 -22.11 18.82
CA PHE A 179 35.52 -22.18 20.16
C PHE A 179 36.68 -23.18 20.10
N SER A 180 37.91 -22.68 20.13
CA SER A 180 39.10 -23.49 20.41
C SER A 180 39.10 -23.84 21.89
N HIS A 181 39.09 -25.15 22.19
CA HIS A 181 39.37 -25.70 23.51
C HIS A 181 40.87 -25.65 23.82
#